data_AF-M6ZS23-F1
#
_entry.id   AF-M6ZS23-F1
#
_cell.length_a   1.000
_cell.length_b   1.000
_cell.length_c   1.000
_cell.angle_alpha   90.00
_cell.angle_beta   90.00
_cell.angle_gamma   90.00
#
_symmetry.space_group_name_H-M   'P 1'
#
loop_
_entity.id
_entity.type
_entity.pdbx_description
1 polymer ?
#
loop_
_entity_poly.entity_id
_entity_poly.type
_entity_poly.pdbx_seq_one_letter_code
_entity_poly.pdbx_strand_id
1 'polypeptide(L)'
;MVGASNFGYISPGEKAEISFGSENEIRAIYRKESNQTKEGILSGTKIIEKSIRVELENFGKESRKISFQEAIPVSGVESVKVFIDSNTTPGHSELRKRLRNFRMEIRFKNRIKKQEIKLKYKVSFPAEFDLNL
;
A
#
# COMPACT_ATOMS: atom_id res chain seq x y z
N MET A 1 6.92 5.73 -23.03
CA MET A 1 7.75 6.21 -21.90
C MET A 1 7.27 5.53 -20.62
N VAL A 2 8.16 4.84 -19.91
CA VAL A 2 7.86 4.19 -18.62
C VAL A 2 8.39 5.11 -17.53
N GLY A 3 7.51 5.66 -16.70
CA GLY A 3 7.87 6.55 -15.59
C GLY A 3 7.73 5.82 -14.26
N ALA A 4 8.67 6.06 -13.34
CA ALA A 4 8.50 5.74 -11.94
C ALA A 4 8.20 7.05 -11.20
N SER A 5 7.16 7.05 -10.38
CA SER A 5 6.91 8.14 -9.46
C SER A 5 6.60 7.57 -8.09
N ASN A 6 6.93 8.33 -7.06
CA ASN A 6 6.78 7.96 -5.68
C ASN A 6 6.01 9.04 -4.95
N PHE A 7 5.12 8.62 -4.07
CA PHE A 7 4.53 9.50 -3.09
C PHE A 7 5.48 9.62 -1.89
N GLY A 8 5.58 10.82 -1.31
CA GLY A 8 6.16 11.00 0.02
C GLY A 8 5.22 10.51 1.12
N TYR A 9 5.45 10.95 2.36
CA TYR A 9 4.48 10.72 3.42
C TYR A 9 3.16 11.45 3.10
N ILE A 10 2.05 10.75 3.30
CA ILE A 10 0.68 11.29 3.15
C ILE A 10 -0.04 11.04 4.47
N SER A 11 -0.59 12.08 5.08
CA SER A 11 -1.29 11.96 6.37
C SER A 11 -2.62 11.20 6.20
N PRO A 12 -3.13 10.54 7.25
CA PRO A 12 -4.47 9.95 7.20
C PRO A 12 -5.52 11.01 6.84
N GLY A 13 -6.41 10.68 5.91
CA GLY A 13 -7.42 11.61 5.38
C GLY A 13 -6.94 12.49 4.22
N GLU A 14 -5.63 12.62 4.00
CA GLU A 14 -5.08 13.34 2.86
C GLU A 14 -5.03 12.45 1.60
N LYS A 15 -5.00 13.12 0.45
CA LYS A 15 -4.79 12.49 -0.85
C LYS A 15 -3.59 13.10 -1.56
N ALA A 16 -2.90 12.28 -2.33
CA ALA A 16 -1.90 12.75 -3.29
C ALA A 16 -2.25 12.25 -4.68
N GLU A 17 -1.90 13.04 -5.69
CA GLU A 17 -2.18 12.74 -7.08
C GLU A 17 -0.88 12.84 -7.89
N ILE A 18 -0.67 11.85 -8.75
CA ILE A 18 0.44 11.84 -9.72
C ILE A 18 -0.11 11.44 -11.07
N SER A 19 0.44 12.05 -12.11
CA SER A 19 0.15 11.70 -13.50
C SER A 19 1.41 11.19 -14.19
N PHE A 20 1.24 10.26 -15.13
CA PHE A 20 2.32 9.62 -15.87
C PHE A 20 1.98 9.52 -17.36
N GLY A 21 3.00 9.33 -18.19
CA GLY A 21 2.87 9.27 -19.65
C GLY A 21 3.30 10.58 -20.31
N SER A 22 3.49 10.55 -21.62
CA SER A 22 3.91 11.75 -22.38
C SER A 22 2.85 12.86 -22.37
N GLU A 23 1.59 12.49 -22.19
CA GLU A 23 0.44 13.42 -22.20
C GLU A 23 -0.45 13.25 -20.96
N ASN A 24 0.11 12.88 -19.80
CA ASN A 24 -0.64 12.62 -18.56
C ASN A 24 -1.76 11.57 -18.71
N GLU A 25 -1.48 10.56 -19.53
CA GLU A 25 -2.46 9.53 -19.90
C GLU A 25 -2.84 8.62 -18.73
N ILE A 26 -1.97 8.47 -17.72
CA ILE A 26 -2.28 7.71 -16.50
C ILE A 26 -2.37 8.66 -15.32
N ARG A 27 -3.39 8.51 -14.51
CA ARG A 27 -3.53 9.20 -13.22
C ARG A 27 -3.63 8.19 -12.09
N ALA A 28 -2.90 8.45 -11.01
CA ALA A 28 -3.02 7.72 -9.76
C ALA A 28 -3.36 8.69 -8.62
N ILE A 29 -4.45 8.43 -7.92
CA ILE A 29 -4.84 9.15 -6.71
C ILE A 29 -4.67 8.19 -5.53
N TYR A 30 -3.70 8.47 -4.67
CA TYR A 30 -3.46 7.73 -3.45
C TYR A 30 -4.17 8.40 -2.28
N ARG A 31 -4.82 7.60 -1.43
CA ARG A 31 -5.43 8.05 -0.18
C ARG A 31 -5.10 7.07 0.96
N LYS A 32 -4.60 7.62 2.07
CA LYS A 32 -4.50 6.88 3.33
C LYS A 32 -5.81 7.06 4.08
N GLU A 33 -6.66 6.03 4.08
CA GLU A 33 -7.98 6.10 4.70
C GLU A 33 -7.91 5.95 6.22
N SER A 34 -6.99 5.13 6.73
CA SER A 34 -6.82 4.95 8.17
C SER A 34 -5.40 4.58 8.54
N ASN A 35 -5.02 4.96 9.77
CA ASN A 35 -3.84 4.51 10.48
C ASN A 35 -4.18 4.50 11.98
N GLN A 36 -4.70 3.37 12.47
CA GLN A 36 -5.19 3.25 13.84
C GLN A 36 -4.31 2.29 14.62
N THR A 37 -3.84 2.71 15.79
CA THR A 37 -3.17 1.85 16.76
C THR A 37 -4.16 1.45 17.84
N LYS A 38 -4.24 0.15 18.15
CA LYS A 38 -5.10 -0.42 19.18
C LYS A 38 -4.32 -1.43 20.01
N GLU A 39 -4.78 -1.67 21.23
CA GLU A 39 -4.33 -2.82 22.02
C GLU A 39 -4.80 -4.13 21.37
N GLY A 40 -3.94 -5.13 21.37
CA GLY A 40 -4.25 -6.48 20.92
C GLY A 40 -5.10 -7.25 21.92
N ILE A 41 -5.66 -8.38 21.47
CA ILE A 41 -6.44 -9.27 22.33
C ILE A 41 -5.55 -9.89 23.44
N LEU A 42 -4.28 -10.15 23.10
CA LEU A 42 -3.27 -10.60 24.06
C LEU A 42 -2.66 -9.38 24.76
N SER A 43 -2.61 -9.45 26.10
CA SER A 43 -1.91 -8.45 26.90
C SER A 43 -0.47 -8.28 26.42
N GLY A 44 -0.01 -7.03 26.31
CA GLY A 44 1.34 -6.70 25.86
C GLY A 44 1.54 -6.75 24.34
N THR A 45 0.48 -6.75 23.54
CA THR A 45 0.57 -6.64 22.07
C THR A 45 -0.16 -5.39 21.59
N LYS A 46 0.42 -4.67 20.63
CA LYS A 46 -0.24 -3.58 19.90
C LYS A 46 -0.49 -3.99 18.46
N ILE A 47 -1.56 -3.44 17.89
CA ILE A 47 -1.96 -3.66 16.50
C ILE A 47 -2.11 -2.31 15.81
N ILE A 48 -1.38 -2.11 14.71
CA ILE A 48 -1.60 -1.00 13.79
C ILE A 48 -2.43 -1.50 12.60
N GLU A 49 -3.60 -0.91 12.38
CA GLU A 49 -4.46 -1.17 11.23
C GLU A 49 -4.30 -0.03 10.21
N LYS A 50 -3.95 -0.39 8.97
CA LYS A 50 -3.83 0.56 7.86
C LYS A 50 -4.79 0.21 6.72
N SER A 51 -5.45 1.23 6.19
CA SER A 51 -6.28 1.15 4.98
C SER A 51 -5.81 2.19 3.98
N ILE A 52 -5.47 1.75 2.78
CA ILE A 52 -5.00 2.56 1.67
C ILE A 52 -5.91 2.30 0.48
N ARG A 53 -6.29 3.37 -0.22
CA ARG A 53 -7.01 3.32 -1.48
C ARG A 53 -6.18 4.00 -2.56
N VAL A 54 -6.04 3.36 -3.71
CA VAL A 54 -5.45 3.95 -4.91
C VAL A 54 -6.45 3.87 -6.05
N GLU A 55 -6.81 5.01 -6.61
CA GLU A 55 -7.59 5.08 -7.83
C GLU A 55 -6.65 5.25 -9.01
N LEU A 56 -6.74 4.37 -10.01
CA LEU A 56 -5.98 4.42 -11.25
C LEU A 56 -6.91 4.69 -12.42
N GLU A 57 -6.56 5.65 -13.25
CA GLU A 57 -7.28 5.99 -14.47
C GLU A 57 -6.31 6.00 -15.67
N ASN A 58 -6.74 5.45 -16.81
CA ASN A 58 -6.01 5.52 -18.07
C ASN A 58 -6.88 6.22 -19.10
N PHE A 59 -6.45 7.41 -19.50
CA PHE A 59 -7.04 8.24 -20.54
C PHE A 59 -6.42 7.95 -21.92
N GLY A 60 -5.34 7.17 -21.99
CA GLY A 60 -4.68 6.78 -23.22
C GLY A 60 -5.46 5.71 -24.01
N LYS A 61 -5.14 5.62 -25.31
CA LYS A 61 -5.77 4.64 -26.23
C LYS A 61 -5.21 3.21 -26.07
N GLU A 62 -4.07 3.07 -25.39
CA GLU A 62 -3.34 1.82 -25.25
C GLU A 62 -3.52 1.17 -23.87
N SER A 63 -3.41 -0.16 -23.82
CA SER A 63 -3.33 -0.89 -22.55
C SER A 63 -1.97 -0.66 -21.91
N ARG A 64 -1.93 -0.42 -20.60
CA ARG A 64 -0.67 -0.26 -19.85
C ARG A 64 -0.65 -1.17 -18.64
N LYS A 65 0.50 -1.81 -18.42
CA LYS A 65 0.78 -2.57 -17.20
C LYS A 65 1.24 -1.61 -16.12
N ILE A 66 0.47 -1.52 -15.03
CA ILE A 66 0.80 -0.70 -13.87
C ILE A 66 1.15 -1.62 -12.71
N SER A 67 2.22 -1.29 -11.98
CA SER A 67 2.60 -1.91 -10.72
C SER A 67 2.44 -0.90 -9.60
N PHE A 68 1.62 -1.20 -8.60
CA PHE A 68 1.57 -0.45 -7.35
C PHE A 68 2.43 -1.16 -6.32
N GLN A 69 3.27 -0.41 -5.60
CA GLN A 69 4.15 -0.95 -4.60
C GLN A 69 4.05 -0.15 -3.30
N GLU A 70 3.71 -0.83 -2.20
CA GLU A 70 3.70 -0.25 -0.86
C GLU A 70 4.84 -0.84 -0.02
N ALA A 71 5.52 0.02 0.74
CA ALA A 71 6.52 -0.40 1.72
C ALA A 71 5.94 -0.26 3.13
N ILE A 72 5.99 -1.35 3.90
CA ILE A 72 5.61 -1.38 5.32
C ILE A 72 6.93 -1.44 6.12
N PRO A 73 7.37 -0.35 6.75
CA PRO A 73 8.70 -0.25 7.37
C PRO A 73 8.74 -0.93 8.76
N VAL A 74 8.50 -2.24 8.78
CA VAL A 74 8.53 -3.06 9.99
C VAL A 74 9.82 -3.85 10.10
N SER A 75 10.37 -3.95 11.31
CA SER A 75 11.56 -4.77 11.56
C SER A 75 11.28 -6.23 11.24
N GLY A 76 12.20 -6.91 10.55
CA GLY A 76 12.10 -8.34 10.21
C GLY A 76 12.37 -9.29 11.39
N VAL A 77 12.13 -8.86 12.62
CA VAL A 77 12.22 -9.71 13.81
C VAL A 77 10.94 -10.52 13.95
N GLU A 78 11.04 -11.74 14.47
CA GLU A 78 9.94 -12.72 14.51
C GLU A 78 8.70 -12.22 15.28
N SER A 79 8.91 -11.34 16.25
CA SER A 79 7.83 -10.77 17.07
C SER A 79 6.94 -9.77 16.33
N VAL A 80 7.33 -9.29 15.14
CA VAL A 80 6.51 -8.39 14.33
C VAL A 80 5.86 -9.16 13.18
N LYS A 81 4.53 -9.18 13.17
CA LYS A 81 3.73 -9.94 12.19
C LYS A 81 2.88 -9.01 11.35
N VAL A 82 2.96 -9.17 10.02
CA VAL A 82 2.12 -8.46 9.06
C VAL A 82 1.03 -9.42 8.57
N PHE A 83 -0.22 -8.96 8.65
CA PHE A 83 -1.39 -9.70 8.18
C PHE A 83 -2.08 -8.88 7.09
N ILE A 84 -2.27 -9.48 5.91
CA ILE A 84 -3.05 -8.85 4.83
C ILE A 84 -4.52 -9.19 5.04
N ASP A 85 -5.37 -8.16 5.04
CA ASP A 85 -6.82 -8.32 5.16
C ASP A 85 -7.40 -8.87 3.86
N SER A 86 -8.41 -9.74 3.98
CA SER A 86 -9.07 -10.39 2.83
C SER A 86 -9.75 -9.41 1.88
N ASN A 87 -10.06 -8.19 2.33
CA ASN A 87 -10.62 -7.12 1.48
C ASN A 87 -9.55 -6.37 0.66
N THR A 88 -8.28 -6.77 0.73
CA THR A 88 -7.22 -6.26 -0.15
C THR A 88 -7.45 -6.75 -1.59
N THR A 89 -7.22 -5.88 -2.58
CA THR A 89 -7.37 -6.21 -3.99
C THR A 89 -6.53 -7.46 -4.34
N PRO A 90 -7.13 -8.49 -5.00
CA PRO A 90 -6.41 -9.71 -5.38
C PRO A 90 -5.26 -9.46 -6.37
N GLY A 91 -4.34 -10.42 -6.49
CA GLY A 91 -3.20 -10.33 -7.40
C GLY A 91 -1.97 -9.60 -6.81
N HIS A 92 -1.92 -9.47 -5.49
CA HIS A 92 -0.73 -9.06 -4.77
C HIS A 92 0.30 -10.21 -4.72
N SER A 93 1.58 -9.87 -4.78
CA SER A 93 2.68 -10.77 -4.45
C SER A 93 3.57 -10.13 -3.40
N GLU A 94 3.93 -10.90 -2.37
CA GLU A 94 4.97 -10.51 -1.42
C GLU A 94 6.32 -10.57 -2.14
N LEU A 95 6.97 -9.42 -2.31
CA LEU A 95 8.19 -9.40 -3.11
C LEU A 95 9.38 -9.94 -2.34
N ARG A 96 9.61 -9.51 -1.09
CA ARG A 96 10.72 -9.96 -0.23
C ARG A 96 10.43 -9.65 1.26
N LYS A 97 10.80 -10.57 2.16
CA LYS A 97 10.92 -10.35 3.63
C LYS A 97 12.35 -10.00 4.06
N ARG A 98 13.20 -9.61 3.11
CA ARG A 98 14.63 -9.41 3.36
C ARG A 98 14.90 -7.93 3.58
N LEU A 99 15.43 -7.61 4.75
CA LEU A 99 15.60 -6.26 5.35
C LEU A 99 14.32 -5.77 6.06
N ARG A 100 14.47 -4.76 6.93
CA ARG A 100 13.45 -4.22 7.86
C ARG A 100 12.23 -3.56 7.18
N ASN A 101 11.76 -4.13 6.07
CA ASN A 101 10.69 -3.61 5.25
C ASN A 101 9.93 -4.76 4.57
N PHE A 102 8.62 -4.77 4.69
CA PHE A 102 7.75 -5.61 3.89
C PHE A 102 7.32 -4.85 2.64
N ARG A 103 7.35 -5.51 1.47
CA ARG A 103 7.01 -4.91 0.19
C ARG A 103 5.94 -5.72 -0.52
N MET A 104 4.81 -5.08 -0.81
CA MET A 104 3.73 -5.68 -1.58
C MET A 104 3.69 -5.06 -2.97
N GLU A 105 3.63 -5.89 -4.01
CA GLU A 105 3.43 -5.44 -5.40
C GLU A 105 2.09 -5.95 -5.92
N ILE A 106 1.31 -5.06 -6.52
CA ILE A 106 0.06 -5.38 -7.23
C ILE A 106 0.25 -5.04 -8.70
N ARG A 107 0.03 -6.01 -9.60
CA ARG A 107 0.21 -5.86 -11.05
C ARG A 107 -1.12 -5.96 -11.81
N PHE A 108 -1.36 -5.02 -12.70
CA PHE A 108 -2.56 -4.98 -13.55
C PHE A 108 -2.23 -5.31 -15.01
N LYS A 109 -3.09 -6.09 -15.68
CA LYS A 109 -2.85 -6.61 -17.05
C LYS A 109 -3.75 -6.03 -18.16
N ASN A 110 -4.84 -5.33 -17.83
CA ASN A 110 -5.89 -4.99 -18.81
C ASN A 110 -6.04 -3.47 -19.06
N ARG A 111 -6.76 -3.11 -20.14
CA ARG A 111 -7.17 -1.73 -20.49
C ARG A 111 -8.10 -1.15 -19.42
N ILE A 112 -7.54 -0.59 -18.36
CA ILE A 112 -8.30 0.04 -17.28
C ILE A 112 -8.78 1.41 -17.75
N LYS A 113 -10.09 1.71 -17.81
CA LYS A 113 -10.56 3.12 -17.89
C LYS A 113 -10.48 3.80 -16.53
N LYS A 114 -10.92 3.09 -15.48
CA LYS A 114 -10.81 3.45 -14.07
C LYS A 114 -10.79 2.17 -13.23
N GLN A 115 -9.92 2.08 -12.24
CA GLN A 115 -9.77 0.94 -11.32
C GLN A 115 -9.50 1.45 -9.91
N GLU A 116 -10.13 0.83 -8.93
CA GLU A 116 -9.81 1.04 -7.52
C GLU A 116 -8.95 -0.12 -7.00
N ILE A 117 -7.93 0.23 -6.21
CA ILE A 117 -7.05 -0.67 -5.48
C ILE A 117 -7.27 -0.40 -4.00
N LYS A 118 -7.56 -1.45 -3.23
CA LYS A 118 -7.63 -1.42 -1.78
C LYS A 118 -6.46 -2.22 -1.23
N LEU A 119 -5.74 -1.64 -0.30
CA LEU A 119 -4.74 -2.32 0.50
C LEU A 119 -5.09 -2.15 1.97
N LYS A 120 -5.35 -3.27 2.64
CA LYS A 120 -5.63 -3.31 4.06
C LYS A 120 -4.72 -4.32 4.71
N TYR A 121 -4.01 -3.89 5.75
CA TYR A 121 -3.13 -4.77 6.50
C TYR A 121 -3.07 -4.37 7.97
N LYS A 122 -2.67 -5.34 8.79
CA LYS A 122 -2.44 -5.17 10.21
C LYS A 122 -0.99 -5.49 10.52
N VAL A 123 -0.37 -4.71 11.40
CA VAL A 123 0.94 -5.00 11.98
C VAL A 123 0.74 -5.26 13.45
N SER A 124 1.07 -6.47 13.89
CA SER A 124 1.06 -6.88 15.30
C SER A 124 2.48 -6.91 15.83
N PHE A 125 2.70 -6.33 17.01
CA PHE A 125 4.02 -6.21 17.62
C PHE A 125 3.92 -6.10 19.15
N PRO A 126 4.99 -6.43 19.89
CA PRO A 126 5.02 -6.28 21.35
C PRO A 126 4.85 -4.82 21.77
N ALA A 127 4.10 -4.57 22.86
CA ALA A 127 3.70 -3.23 23.30
C ALA A 127 4.88 -2.34 23.72
N GLU A 128 6.00 -2.96 24.10
CA GLU A 128 7.28 -2.32 24.43
C GLU A 128 8.01 -1.74 23.22
N PHE A 129 7.63 -2.12 21.99
CA PHE A 129 8.20 -1.51 20.79
C PHE A 129 7.49 -0.19 20.47
N ASP A 130 8.29 0.82 20.12
CA ASP A 130 7.80 2.08 19.58
C ASP A 130 7.88 2.06 18.04
N LEU A 131 6.78 1.67 17.40
CA LEU A 131 6.65 1.65 15.95
C LEU A 131 5.82 2.84 15.47
N ASN A 132 6.48 3.78 14.80
CA ASN A 132 5.84 4.90 14.12
C ASN A 132 5.67 4.56 12.62
N LEU A 133 4.55 3.91 12.28
CA LEU A 133 4.22 3.48 10.91
C LEU A 133 3.24 4.42 10.21
#